data_AF-A0A2J8KYP9-F1
#
_entry.id   AF-A0A2J8KYP9-F1
#
_cell.length_a   1.000
_cell.length_b   1.000
_cell.length_c   1.000
_cell.angle_alpha   90.00
_cell.angle_beta   90.00
_cell.angle_gamma   90.00
#
_symmetry.space_group_name_H-M   'P 1'
#
loop_
_entity.id
_entity.type
_entity.pdbx_description
1 polymer ?
#
loop_
_entity_poly.entity_id
_entity_poly.type
_entity_poly.pdbx_seq_one_letter_code
_entity_poly.pdbx_strand_id
1 'polypeptide(L)'
;MDTCVIPLRHGGLSLVQTTDYIYPIVDDPYMMGRIACANVLSDLYAMGVTECDNMLMLLGVSNKMTDRERDKVMPLIIQGFKDAAEEAGTSV
;
A
#
# COMPACT_ATOMS: atom_id res chain seq x y z
N MET A 1 5.20 2.45 -16.18
CA MET A 1 4.98 1.00 -16.35
C MET A 1 4.85 0.52 -14.93
N ASP A 2 3.60 0.48 -14.48
CA ASP A 2 3.29 0.68 -13.06
C ASP A 2 3.33 -0.67 -12.32
N THR A 3 3.32 -1.77 -13.07
CA THR A 3 3.53 -3.13 -12.58
C THR A 3 4.68 -3.81 -13.32
N CYS A 4 5.48 -4.60 -12.61
CA CYS A 4 6.52 -5.47 -13.12
C CYS A 4 6.04 -6.93 -13.14
N VAL A 5 6.30 -7.65 -14.23
CA VAL A 5 6.02 -9.09 -14.37
C VAL A 5 7.33 -9.84 -14.63
N ILE A 6 7.73 -10.69 -13.70
CA ILE A 6 9.03 -11.38 -13.71
C ILE A 6 8.78 -12.90 -13.81
N PRO A 7 9.20 -13.58 -14.89
CA PRO A 7 9.08 -15.02 -14.99
C PRO A 7 9.95 -15.71 -13.93
N LEU A 8 9.39 -16.70 -13.24
CA LEU A 8 10.09 -17.43 -12.18
C LEU A 8 10.86 -18.63 -12.75
N ARG A 9 11.85 -19.10 -11.97
CA ARG A 9 12.61 -20.33 -12.30
C ARG A 9 11.73 -21.60 -12.29
N HIS A 10 10.53 -21.51 -11.72
CA HIS A 10 9.54 -22.58 -11.68
C HIS A 10 8.58 -22.33 -12.85
N GLY A 11 8.55 -23.25 -13.82
CA GLY A 11 7.82 -23.07 -15.05
C GLY A 11 6.32 -22.81 -14.83
N GLY A 12 5.77 -21.89 -15.62
CA GLY A 12 4.35 -21.53 -15.56
C GLY A 12 3.98 -20.51 -14.49
N LEU A 13 4.95 -20.01 -13.70
CA LEU A 13 4.72 -18.97 -12.69
C LEU A 13 5.46 -17.67 -13.04
N SER A 14 4.82 -16.55 -12.74
CA SER A 14 5.39 -15.21 -12.84
C SER A 14 5.10 -14.45 -11.55
N LEU A 15 6.07 -13.65 -11.10
CA LEU A 15 5.91 -12.72 -10.00
C LEU A 15 5.40 -11.39 -10.56
N VAL A 16 4.28 -10.92 -10.04
CA VAL A 16 3.69 -9.62 -10.40
C VAL A 16 3.83 -8.69 -9.20
N GLN A 17 4.45 -7.52 -9.40
CA GLN A 17 4.70 -6.56 -8.32
C GLN A 17 4.50 -5.14 -8.81
N THR A 18 3.86 -4.33 -7.98
CA THR A 18 3.70 -2.87 -8.16
C THR A 18 4.17 -2.18 -6.89
N THR A 19 4.60 -0.93 -7.02
CA THR A 19 4.85 -0.03 -5.90
C THR A 19 4.42 1.36 -6.31
N ASP A 20 3.70 2.04 -5.43
CA ASP A 20 3.35 3.44 -5.62
C ASP A 20 3.32 4.18 -4.27
N TYR A 21 3.52 5.49 -4.32
CA TYR A 21 3.46 6.37 -3.17
C TYR A 21 2.83 7.69 -3.58
N ILE A 22 1.94 8.18 -2.73
CA ILE A 22 1.21 9.43 -2.94
C ILE A 22 1.49 10.39 -1.79
N TYR A 23 1.58 11.68 -2.13
CA TYR A 23 1.58 12.72 -1.10
C TYR A 23 0.20 12.78 -0.43
N PRO A 24 0.12 13.20 0.85
CA PRO A 24 -1.16 13.39 1.52
C PRO A 24 -2.10 14.31 0.73
N ILE A 25 -3.27 13.78 0.35
CA ILE A 25 -4.32 14.53 -0.37
C ILE A 25 -5.53 14.86 0.49
N VAL A 26 -5.61 14.28 1.69
CA VAL A 26 -6.68 14.51 2.69
C VAL A 26 -6.05 14.71 4.07
N ASP A 27 -6.77 15.45 4.93
CA ASP A 27 -6.29 15.77 6.28
C ASP A 27 -6.45 14.62 7.28
N ASP A 28 -7.40 13.71 7.04
CA ASP A 28 -7.63 12.55 7.90
C ASP A 28 -6.55 11.47 7.64
N PRO A 29 -5.66 11.18 8.63
CA PRO A 29 -4.59 10.22 8.43
C PRO A 29 -5.10 8.79 8.21
N TYR A 30 -6.22 8.40 8.83
CA TYR A 30 -6.79 7.08 8.66
C TYR A 30 -7.28 6.89 7.22
N MET A 31 -8.04 7.87 6.71
CA MET A 31 -8.48 7.86 5.31
C MET A 31 -7.30 7.92 4.35
N MET A 32 -6.25 8.67 4.67
CA MET A 32 -5.03 8.69 3.86
C MET A 32 -4.39 7.29 3.74
N GLY A 33 -4.34 6.53 4.84
CA GLY A 33 -3.88 5.13 4.83
C GLY A 33 -4.71 4.24 3.91
N ARG A 34 -6.04 4.35 3.98
CA ARG A 34 -6.96 3.60 3.10
C ARG A 34 -6.76 3.95 1.62
N ILE A 35 -6.66 5.24 1.31
CA ILE A 35 -6.45 5.73 -0.06
C ILE A 35 -5.11 5.21 -0.61
N ALA A 36 -4.04 5.27 0.18
CA ALA A 36 -2.73 4.77 -0.23
C ALA A 36 -2.74 3.25 -0.53
N CYS A 37 -3.42 2.45 0.30
CA CYS A 37 -3.58 1.02 0.06
C CYS A 37 -4.34 0.74 -1.25
N ALA A 38 -5.49 1.41 -1.43
CA ALA A 38 -6.31 1.26 -2.64
C ALA A 38 -5.55 1.66 -3.90
N ASN A 39 -4.73 2.71 -3.83
CA ASN A 39 -3.90 3.16 -4.95
C ASN A 39 -2.91 2.08 -5.40
N VAL A 40 -2.15 1.50 -4.46
CA VAL A 40 -1.17 0.44 -4.80
C VAL A 40 -1.86 -0.83 -5.31
N LEU A 41 -2.98 -1.24 -4.71
CA LEU A 41 -3.73 -2.41 -5.17
C LEU A 41 -4.36 -2.21 -6.55
N SER A 42 -4.71 -0.98 -6.92
CA SER A 42 -5.37 -0.70 -8.19
C SER A 42 -4.53 -1.09 -9.41
N ASP A 43 -3.21 -0.95 -9.35
CA ASP A 43 -2.29 -1.38 -10.41
C ASP A 43 -2.32 -2.89 -10.61
N LEU A 44 -2.33 -3.65 -9.51
CA LEU A 44 -2.41 -5.10 -9.53
C LEU A 44 -3.74 -5.58 -10.12
N TYR A 45 -4.84 -4.94 -9.71
CA TYR A 45 -6.18 -5.20 -10.25
C TYR A 45 -6.31 -4.84 -11.73
N ALA A 46 -5.66 -3.77 -12.18
CA ALA A 46 -5.63 -3.38 -13.59
C ALA A 46 -4.92 -4.42 -14.47
N MET A 47 -3.98 -5.18 -13.90
CA MET A 47 -3.32 -6.32 -14.56
C MET A 47 -4.15 -7.62 -14.52
N GLY A 48 -5.35 -7.58 -13.95
CA GLY A 48 -6.24 -8.74 -13.79
C GLY A 48 -5.85 -9.68 -12.65
N VAL A 49 -4.90 -9.28 -11.78
CA VAL A 49 -4.52 -10.06 -10.61
C VAL A 49 -5.37 -9.60 -9.43
N THR A 50 -6.39 -10.39 -9.07
CA THR A 50 -7.38 -10.03 -8.03
C THR A 50 -7.03 -10.55 -6.64
N GLU A 51 -6.06 -11.45 -6.53
CA GLU A 51 -5.58 -12.00 -5.27
C GLU A 51 -4.15 -11.49 -5.03
N CYS A 52 -3.95 -10.76 -3.92
CA CYS A 52 -2.65 -10.23 -3.55
C CYS A 52 -2.04 -11.09 -2.45
N ASP A 53 -0.90 -11.72 -2.72
CA ASP A 53 -0.24 -12.63 -1.75
C ASP A 53 0.24 -11.91 -0.49
N ASN A 54 0.81 -10.71 -0.65
CA ASN A 54 1.31 -9.90 0.47
C ASN A 54 1.54 -8.45 0.02
N MET A 55 1.44 -7.52 0.97
CA MET A 55 1.78 -6.12 0.79
C MET A 55 2.97 -5.73 1.68
N LEU A 56 3.73 -4.71 1.26
CA LEU A 56 4.75 -4.07 2.08
C LEU A 56 4.45 -2.58 2.14
N MET A 57 4.34 -2.04 3.36
CA MET A 57 4.07 -0.62 3.56
C MET A 57 5.37 0.20 3.59
N LEU A 58 5.45 1.20 2.71
CA LEU A 58 6.49 2.23 2.72
C LEU A 58 5.90 3.54 3.22
N LEU A 59 6.45 4.07 4.32
CA LEU A 59 5.96 5.31 4.93
C LEU A 59 7.08 6.32 5.12
N GLY A 60 7.00 7.44 4.39
CA GLY A 60 7.84 8.61 4.58
C GLY A 60 7.23 9.58 5.59
N VAL A 61 7.98 9.95 6.63
CA VAL A 61 7.51 10.84 7.69
C VAL A 61 8.30 12.15 7.65
N SER A 62 7.60 13.27 7.72
CA SER A 62 8.23 14.60 7.69
C SER A 62 9.08 14.85 8.94
N ASN A 63 10.33 15.26 8.74
CA ASN A 63 11.24 15.68 9.82
C ASN A 63 10.80 16.97 10.52
N LYS A 64 9.78 17.67 9.99
CA LYS A 64 9.21 18.87 10.62
C LYS A 64 8.12 18.54 11.65
N MET A 65 7.60 17.31 11.64
CA MET A 65 6.62 16.88 12.64
C MET A 65 7.27 16.68 13.99
N THR A 66 6.61 17.17 15.03
CA THR A 66 6.97 16.85 16.42
C THR A 66 6.69 15.38 16.71
N ASP A 67 7.36 14.81 17.72
CA ASP A 67 7.13 13.41 18.10
C ASP A 67 5.67 13.16 18.50
N ARG A 68 5.03 14.13 19.17
CA ARG A 68 3.60 14.05 19.55
C ARG A 68 2.65 14.00 18.35
N GLU A 69 2.96 14.70 17.27
CA GLU A 69 2.17 14.63 16.04
C GLU A 69 2.41 13.30 15.33
N ARG A 70 3.68 12.87 15.27
CA ARG A 70 4.07 11.59 14.67
C ARG A 70 3.37 10.42 15.34
N ASP A 71 3.37 10.39 16.67
CA ASP A 71 2.77 9.32 17.49
C ASP A 71 1.24 9.23 17.35
N LYS A 72 0.60 10.26 16.80
CA LYS A 72 -0.85 10.25 16.51
C LYS A 72 -1.15 9.94 15.05
N VAL A 73 -0.41 10.56 14.14
CA VAL A 73 -0.67 10.49 12.70
C VAL A 73 -0.24 9.13 12.14
N MET A 74 0.96 8.63 12.49
CA MET A 74 1.47 7.39 11.92
C MET A 74 0.59 6.17 12.25
N PRO A 75 0.15 5.94 13.50
CA PRO A 75 -0.69 4.79 13.80
C PRO A 75 -2.01 4.80 13.05
N LEU A 76 -2.59 5.98 12.83
CA LEU A 76 -3.83 6.12 12.06
C LEU A 76 -3.63 5.78 10.58
N ILE A 77 -2.55 6.25 9.95
CA ILE A 77 -2.21 5.88 8.57
C ILE A 77 -1.98 4.37 8.46
N ILE A 78 -1.21 3.79 9.39
CA ILE A 78 -0.93 2.35 9.40
C ILE A 78 -2.22 1.55 9.58
N GLN A 79 -3.10 1.97 10.50
CA GLN A 79 -4.37 1.30 10.74
C GLN A 79 -5.27 1.36 9.50
N GLY A 80 -5.41 2.53 8.88
CA GLY A 80 -6.21 2.68 7.66
C GLY A 80 -5.68 1.85 6.50
N PHE A 81 -4.36 1.78 6.34
CA PHE A 81 -3.74 0.95 5.32
C PHE A 81 -4.00 -0.55 5.58
N LYS A 82 -3.85 -1.00 6.83
CA LYS A 82 -4.09 -2.39 7.24
C LYS A 82 -5.56 -2.81 7.05
N ASP A 83 -6.50 -1.97 7.47
CA ASP A 83 -7.93 -2.26 7.33
C ASP A 83 -8.32 -2.40 5.86
N ALA A 84 -7.83 -1.52 4.98
CA ALA A 84 -8.09 -1.61 3.55
C ALA A 84 -7.46 -2.86 2.91
N ALA A 85 -6.28 -3.27 3.36
CA ALA A 85 -5.65 -4.51 2.91
C ALA A 85 -6.44 -5.75 3.36
N GLU A 86 -6.91 -5.77 4.61
CA GLU A 86 -7.76 -6.86 5.14
C GLU A 86 -9.09 -6.95 4.37
N GLU A 87 -9.73 -5.82 4.07
CA GLU A 87 -10.93 -5.76 3.22
C GLU A 87 -10.68 -6.31 1.80
N ALA A 88 -9.47 -6.13 1.27
CA ALA A 88 -9.01 -6.68 0.00
C ALA A 88 -8.59 -8.16 0.07
N GLY A 89 -8.66 -8.79 1.25
CA GLY A 89 -8.28 -10.19 1.46
C GLY A 89 -6.78 -10.44 1.47
N THR A 90 -5.97 -9.41 1.72
CA THR A 90 -4.49 -9.51 1.83
C THR A 90 -3.99 -9.00 3.18
N SER A 91 -2.68 -9.14 3.41
CA SER A 91 -2.02 -8.73 4.65
C SER A 91 -0.85 -7.80 4.37
N VAL A 92 -0.49 -7.00 5.38
CA VAL A 92 0.59 -6.00 5.38
C VAL A 92 1.57 -6.31 6.50
#